data_AF-A0A7S3STZ4-F1
#
_entry.id   AF-A0A7S3STZ4-F1
#
_cell.length_a   1.000
_cell.length_b   1.000
_cell.length_c   1.000
_cell.angle_alpha   90.00
_cell.angle_beta   90.00
_cell.angle_gamma   90.00
#
_symmetry.space_group_name_H-M   'P 1'
#
loop_
_entity.id
_entity.type
_entity.pdbx_description
1 polymer ?
#
loop_
_entity_poly.entity_id
_entity_poly.type
_entity_poly.pdbx_seq_one_letter_code
_entity_poly.pdbx_strand_id
1 'polypeptide(L)'
;YDAKEAAGETVTIGMRKGDQLANGSKDIPCEHNIRHNGTMYAAANMVRARACGKLVLGDKANPQTTFHLNEGHVTDMCEIGGDLQSQRDVHYEVKVPSALTKTRQAGQGSAAHGGCCASLGHKFGFGNTLDQTLLKVLGCKERGHKSQGPLVHATGKGWVKEHKGQYYDALHVKNGIVKICLVESQGGIAPPTKRIIFNFAKEVGSPSAVDRTDYGTASGSARGFAQHHSQQLSRAAVSGDAQNINNAARNMRVAHSFMTGLNAPPPCARAF
;
A
#
# COMPACT_ATOMS: atom_id res chain seq x y z
N TYR A 1 3.73 5.76 -29.04
CA TYR A 1 4.36 6.84 -28.26
C TYR A 1 4.89 7.93 -29.18
N ASP A 2 5.61 7.59 -30.25
CA ASP A 2 6.06 8.58 -31.24
C ASP A 2 4.89 9.33 -31.91
N ALA A 3 3.76 8.66 -32.15
CA ALA A 3 2.52 9.33 -32.61
C ALA A 3 1.88 10.29 -31.59
N LYS A 4 2.02 10.03 -30.28
CA LYS A 4 1.51 10.91 -29.21
C LYS A 4 2.44 12.12 -29.00
N GLU A 5 3.75 11.91 -29.11
CA GLU A 5 4.76 12.97 -29.11
C GLU A 5 4.62 13.86 -30.36
N ALA A 6 4.36 13.26 -31.52
CA ALA A 6 4.04 13.99 -32.76
C ALA A 6 2.73 14.79 -32.67
N ALA A 7 1.79 14.37 -31.82
CA ALA A 7 0.56 15.11 -31.52
C ALA A 7 0.74 16.19 -30.43
N GLY A 8 1.97 16.42 -29.95
CA GLY A 8 2.27 17.44 -28.93
C GLY A 8 1.92 17.04 -27.49
N GLU A 9 1.53 15.78 -27.26
CA GLU A 9 1.32 15.28 -25.91
C GLU A 9 2.67 15.06 -25.20
N THR A 10 2.75 15.39 -23.92
CA THR A 10 3.98 15.19 -23.14
C THR A 10 4.22 13.70 -22.89
N VAL A 11 5.09 13.09 -23.71
CA VAL A 11 5.54 11.71 -23.52
C VAL A 11 6.88 11.70 -22.77
N THR A 12 6.86 11.31 -21.49
CA THR A 12 8.10 11.24 -20.70
C THR A 12 8.92 9.98 -21.02
N ILE A 13 10.24 10.04 -20.80
CA ILE A 13 11.15 8.87 -20.93
C ILE A 13 10.67 7.67 -20.07
N GLY A 14 9.93 7.89 -18.98
CA GLY A 14 9.34 6.80 -18.18
C GLY A 14 8.06 6.17 -18.76
N MET A 15 7.30 6.92 -19.57
CA MET A 15 6.18 6.36 -20.35
C MET A 15 6.69 5.38 -21.41
N ARG A 16 7.88 5.64 -21.95
CA ARG A 16 8.61 4.70 -22.79
C ARG A 16 9.17 3.47 -22.03
N LYS A 17 9.27 3.51 -20.69
CA LYS A 17 9.96 2.49 -19.85
C LYS A 17 9.06 1.57 -19.01
N GLY A 18 7.73 1.64 -19.15
CA GLY A 18 6.80 0.66 -18.54
C GLY A 18 6.18 1.01 -17.18
N ASP A 19 6.52 2.18 -16.61
CA ASP A 19 5.98 2.66 -15.31
C ASP A 19 4.43 2.69 -15.26
N GLN A 20 3.78 2.91 -16.41
CA GLN A 20 2.32 2.94 -16.53
C GLN A 20 1.67 1.59 -16.27
N LEU A 21 2.38 0.47 -16.44
CA LEU A 21 1.84 -0.86 -16.16
C LEU A 21 1.80 -1.16 -14.66
N ALA A 22 2.75 -0.61 -13.90
CA ALA A 22 2.82 -0.79 -12.44
C ALA A 22 1.94 0.20 -11.67
N ASN A 23 1.77 1.41 -12.22
CA ASN A 23 1.04 2.50 -11.57
C ASN A 23 -0.38 2.71 -12.11
N GLY A 24 -0.67 2.16 -13.29
CA GLY A 24 -1.87 2.44 -14.04
C GLY A 24 -1.86 3.84 -14.67
N SER A 25 -2.79 4.05 -15.58
CA SER A 25 -3.13 5.33 -16.16
C SER A 25 -4.60 5.32 -16.57
N LYS A 26 -5.14 6.48 -16.97
CA LYS A 26 -6.51 6.57 -17.52
C LYS A 26 -6.73 5.61 -18.69
N ASP A 27 -5.68 5.38 -19.49
CA ASP A 27 -5.70 4.53 -20.68
C ASP A 27 -5.38 3.05 -20.38
N ILE A 28 -4.73 2.78 -19.24
CA ILE A 28 -4.31 1.45 -18.81
C ILE A 28 -4.62 1.33 -17.31
N PRO A 29 -5.87 1.06 -16.91
CA PRO A 29 -6.19 0.89 -15.51
C PRO A 29 -5.41 -0.31 -14.96
N CYS A 30 -4.65 -0.11 -13.88
CA CYS A 30 -3.99 -1.22 -13.20
C CYS A 30 -4.86 -1.71 -12.03
N GLU A 31 -4.98 -3.02 -11.89
CA GLU A 31 -5.72 -3.63 -10.80
C GLU A 31 -4.85 -3.67 -9.54
N HIS A 32 -5.01 -2.72 -8.62
CA HIS A 32 -4.22 -2.72 -7.38
C HIS A 32 -4.60 -3.85 -6.40
N ASN A 33 -5.71 -4.55 -6.64
CA ASN A 33 -6.28 -5.53 -5.72
C ASN A 33 -5.40 -6.76 -5.55
N ILE A 34 -4.75 -7.26 -6.61
CA ILE A 34 -3.96 -8.51 -6.53
C ILE A 34 -2.82 -8.37 -5.52
N ARG A 35 -1.98 -7.34 -5.68
CA ARG A 35 -0.87 -7.08 -4.75
C ARG A 35 -1.34 -6.72 -3.35
N HIS A 36 -2.41 -5.94 -3.23
CA HIS A 36 -2.98 -5.59 -1.93
C HIS A 36 -3.51 -6.82 -1.18
N ASN A 37 -4.34 -7.63 -1.82
CA ASN A 37 -4.93 -8.84 -1.22
C ASN A 37 -3.84 -9.85 -0.87
N GLY A 38 -2.87 -10.08 -1.75
CA GLY A 38 -1.74 -10.97 -1.48
C GLY A 38 -0.96 -10.55 -0.24
N THR A 39 -0.57 -9.27 -0.15
CA THR A 39 0.14 -8.75 1.03
C THR A 39 -0.74 -8.73 2.27
N MET A 40 -2.05 -8.49 2.13
CA MET A 40 -3.02 -8.51 3.23
C MET A 40 -3.18 -9.91 3.82
N TYR A 41 -3.24 -10.97 3.00
CA TYR A 41 -3.23 -12.35 3.50
C TYR A 41 -1.89 -12.72 4.15
N ALA A 42 -0.76 -12.28 3.60
CA ALA A 42 0.55 -12.49 4.24
C ALA A 42 0.63 -11.80 5.62
N ALA A 43 0.12 -10.56 5.72
CA ALA A 43 0.04 -9.84 6.99
C ALA A 43 -0.94 -10.52 7.97
N ALA A 44 -2.08 -11.02 7.50
CA ALA A 44 -3.04 -11.75 8.32
C ALA A 44 -2.42 -13.02 8.90
N ASN A 45 -1.66 -13.77 8.10
CA ASN A 45 -0.96 -14.97 8.54
C ASN A 45 0.11 -14.64 9.58
N MET A 46 0.84 -13.54 9.41
CA MET A 46 1.79 -13.04 10.42
C MET A 46 1.09 -12.74 11.75
N VAL A 47 -0.03 -12.01 11.73
CA VAL A 47 -0.78 -11.69 12.96
C VAL A 47 -1.34 -12.96 13.62
N ARG A 48 -1.92 -13.87 12.83
CA ARG A 48 -2.45 -15.16 13.32
C ARG A 48 -1.38 -16.09 13.84
N ALA A 49 -0.14 -16.03 13.32
CA ALA A 49 0.95 -16.88 13.78
C ALA A 49 1.29 -16.61 15.25
N ARG A 50 1.23 -15.33 15.66
CA ARG A 50 1.41 -14.88 17.04
C ARG A 50 0.19 -15.22 17.92
N ALA A 51 -1.03 -15.12 17.35
CA ALA A 51 -2.35 -15.44 17.92
C ALA A 51 -2.59 -14.99 19.37
N CYS A 52 -2.76 -13.67 19.55
CA CYS A 52 -3.25 -13.09 20.80
C CYS A 52 -4.75 -12.82 20.79
N GLY A 53 -5.32 -12.38 19.67
CA GLY A 53 -6.74 -12.08 19.55
C GLY A 53 -7.40 -12.68 18.32
N LYS A 54 -8.73 -12.62 18.27
CA LYS A 54 -9.50 -12.97 17.07
C LYS A 54 -9.20 -11.92 15.99
N LEU A 55 -8.69 -12.37 14.85
CA LEU A 55 -8.47 -11.50 13.70
C LEU A 55 -9.74 -11.41 12.84
N VAL A 56 -10.32 -10.21 12.77
CA VAL A 56 -11.41 -9.83 11.88
C VAL A 56 -10.81 -9.22 10.62
N LEU A 57 -11.31 -9.63 9.44
CA LEU A 57 -10.93 -9.04 8.16
C LEU A 57 -12.06 -8.11 7.71
N GLY A 58 -11.71 -6.97 7.12
CA GLY A 58 -12.71 -6.08 6.54
C GLY A 58 -13.34 -6.63 5.28
N ASP A 59 -14.60 -6.28 5.08
CA ASP A 59 -15.31 -6.52 3.85
C ASP A 59 -15.78 -5.18 3.26
N LYS A 60 -15.21 -4.81 2.11
CA LYS A 60 -15.61 -3.57 1.41
C LYS A 60 -16.99 -3.69 0.76
N ALA A 61 -17.46 -4.91 0.50
CA ALA A 61 -18.82 -5.14 0.02
C ALA A 61 -19.86 -5.04 1.14
N ASN A 62 -19.45 -5.28 2.40
CA ASN A 62 -20.30 -5.20 3.58
C ASN A 62 -19.63 -4.38 4.71
N PRO A 63 -19.49 -3.05 4.53
CA PRO A 63 -18.76 -2.18 5.46
C PRO A 63 -19.36 -2.16 6.87
N GLN A 64 -20.65 -2.50 7.01
CA GLN A 64 -21.38 -2.54 8.28
C GLN A 64 -20.77 -3.55 9.27
N THR A 65 -20.14 -4.61 8.76
CA THR A 65 -19.52 -5.66 9.58
C THR A 65 -18.39 -5.15 10.46
N THR A 66 -17.67 -4.10 10.05
CA THR A 66 -16.56 -3.51 10.81
C THR A 66 -16.82 -2.09 11.28
N PHE A 67 -18.04 -1.57 11.08
CA PHE A 67 -18.41 -0.21 11.47
C PHE A 67 -18.22 0.04 12.96
N HIS A 68 -18.53 -0.95 13.80
CA HIS A 68 -18.33 -0.88 15.25
C HIS A 68 -16.85 -0.77 15.66
N LEU A 69 -15.91 -1.08 14.74
CA LEU A 69 -14.46 -0.98 14.97
C LEU A 69 -13.87 0.34 14.44
N ASN A 70 -14.32 0.79 13.26
CA ASN A 70 -13.95 2.10 12.69
C ASN A 70 -15.07 2.61 11.78
N GLU A 71 -15.63 3.76 12.12
CA GLU A 71 -16.68 4.43 11.34
C GLU A 71 -16.05 5.29 10.24
N GLY A 72 -16.64 5.25 9.04
CA GLY A 72 -16.20 6.06 7.90
C GLY A 72 -15.10 5.44 7.01
N HIS A 73 -14.40 4.39 7.48
CA HIS A 73 -13.46 3.62 6.66
C HIS A 73 -13.42 2.15 7.09
N VAL A 74 -13.57 1.25 6.13
CA VAL A 74 -13.50 -0.21 6.36
C VAL A 74 -12.07 -0.58 6.71
N THR A 75 -11.89 -1.21 7.87
CA THR A 75 -10.56 -1.64 8.29
C THR A 75 -10.06 -2.81 7.45
N ASP A 76 -8.80 -2.83 7.01
CA ASP A 76 -8.30 -4.01 6.29
C ASP A 76 -8.30 -5.24 7.21
N MET A 77 -7.75 -5.10 8.42
CA MET A 77 -7.80 -6.13 9.46
C MET A 77 -7.87 -5.51 10.86
N CYS A 78 -8.49 -6.20 11.81
CA CYS A 78 -8.49 -5.82 13.21
C CYS A 78 -8.36 -7.06 14.12
N GLU A 79 -7.39 -7.06 15.02
CA GLU A 79 -7.21 -8.07 16.05
C GLU A 79 -7.90 -7.60 17.33
N ILE A 80 -9.01 -8.24 17.67
CA ILE A 80 -9.82 -7.90 18.84
C ILE A 80 -9.04 -8.23 20.11
N GLY A 81 -8.88 -7.24 20.99
CA GLY A 81 -8.04 -7.35 22.19
C GLY A 81 -6.57 -7.69 21.88
N GLY A 82 -6.09 -7.37 20.67
CA GLY A 82 -4.78 -7.80 20.18
C GLY A 82 -3.57 -7.20 20.90
N ASP A 83 -3.78 -6.14 21.70
CA ASP A 83 -2.73 -5.58 22.54
C ASP A 83 -2.67 -6.28 23.89
N LEU A 84 -1.57 -6.99 24.15
CA LEU A 84 -1.40 -7.80 25.35
C LEU A 84 -1.44 -6.99 26.65
N GLN A 85 -1.06 -5.71 26.62
CA GLN A 85 -0.98 -4.86 27.80
C GLN A 85 -2.31 -4.19 28.14
N SER A 86 -2.96 -3.61 27.14
CA SER A 86 -4.15 -2.79 27.32
C SER A 86 -5.45 -3.46 26.89
N GLN A 87 -5.38 -4.65 26.28
CA GLN A 87 -6.51 -5.37 25.70
C GLN A 87 -7.31 -4.54 24.68
N ARG A 88 -6.65 -3.54 24.08
CA ARG A 88 -7.23 -2.70 23.03
C ARG A 88 -7.25 -3.44 21.71
N ASP A 89 -8.25 -3.13 20.90
CA ASP A 89 -8.35 -3.59 19.53
C ASP A 89 -7.21 -3.02 18.68
N VAL A 90 -6.59 -3.86 17.87
CA VAL A 90 -5.44 -3.47 17.04
C VAL A 90 -5.79 -3.59 15.57
N HIS A 91 -5.94 -2.46 14.91
CA HIS A 91 -6.14 -2.34 13.48
C HIS A 91 -4.81 -2.44 12.74
N TYR A 92 -4.81 -3.19 11.65
CA TYR A 92 -3.68 -3.29 10.72
C TYR A 92 -4.15 -2.82 9.34
N GLU A 93 -3.72 -1.63 8.93
CA GLU A 93 -4.03 -1.09 7.61
C GLU A 93 -2.92 -1.47 6.63
N VAL A 94 -3.26 -2.19 5.56
CA VAL A 94 -2.31 -2.68 4.57
C VAL A 94 -2.27 -1.74 3.38
N LYS A 95 -1.06 -1.30 3.02
CA LYS A 95 -0.86 -0.45 1.85
C LYS A 95 0.29 -0.98 1.03
N VAL A 96 0.00 -1.18 -0.26
CA VAL A 96 0.98 -1.65 -1.25
C VAL A 96 1.15 -0.62 -2.36
N PRO A 97 1.67 0.59 -2.04
CA PRO A 97 1.89 1.62 -3.03
C PRO A 97 3.07 1.25 -3.92
N SER A 98 3.08 1.79 -5.13
CA SER A 98 4.26 1.70 -5.99
C SER A 98 5.24 2.83 -5.64
N ALA A 99 6.51 2.48 -5.48
CA ALA A 99 7.60 3.45 -5.31
C ALA A 99 7.77 4.34 -6.55
N LEU A 100 7.32 3.85 -7.71
CA LEU A 100 7.48 4.49 -9.02
C LEU A 100 6.42 5.57 -9.30
N THR A 101 5.58 5.89 -8.32
CA THR A 101 4.54 6.90 -8.49
C THR A 101 5.18 8.28 -8.60
N LYS A 102 5.12 8.88 -9.80
CA LYS A 102 5.64 10.22 -10.08
C LYS A 102 4.67 11.29 -9.57
N THR A 103 4.64 11.52 -8.27
CA THR A 103 4.21 12.83 -7.77
C THR A 103 5.47 13.68 -7.68
N ARG A 104 5.56 14.79 -8.42
CA ARG A 104 6.57 15.83 -8.15
C ARG A 104 5.93 16.90 -7.29
N GLN A 105 5.44 16.51 -6.11
CA GLN A 105 4.99 17.50 -5.14
C GLN A 105 6.21 17.96 -4.37
N ALA A 106 6.59 19.22 -4.54
CA ALA A 106 7.66 19.84 -3.77
C ALA A 106 7.28 20.03 -2.28
N GLY A 107 6.16 19.44 -1.82
CA GLY A 107 5.60 19.63 -0.49
C GLY A 107 5.17 21.06 -0.22
N GLN A 108 4.94 21.85 -1.28
CA GLN A 108 4.49 23.23 -1.16
C GLN A 108 3.07 23.23 -0.64
N GLY A 109 2.92 23.59 0.62
CA GLY A 109 1.63 23.79 1.23
C GLY A 109 0.93 25.06 0.73
N SER A 110 -0.23 25.38 1.30
CA SER A 110 -0.95 26.62 0.97
C SER A 110 -1.49 27.30 2.22
N ALA A 111 -1.73 28.61 2.15
CA ALA A 111 -2.27 29.36 3.28
C ALA A 111 -3.65 28.84 3.76
N ALA A 112 -4.39 28.12 2.91
CA ALA A 112 -5.68 27.52 3.23
C ALA A 112 -5.57 26.10 3.84
N HIS A 113 -4.53 25.36 3.49
CA HIS A 113 -4.39 23.92 3.80
C HIS A 113 -3.14 23.56 4.63
N GLY A 114 -2.29 24.54 4.96
CA GLY A 114 -1.04 24.31 5.67
C GLY A 114 -0.01 23.55 4.83
N GLY A 115 1.01 23.00 5.50
CA GLY A 115 2.04 22.15 4.90
C GLY A 115 1.50 20.91 4.18
N CYS A 116 2.24 20.43 3.18
CA CYS A 116 1.89 19.23 2.41
C CYS A 116 3.07 18.26 2.36
N CYS A 117 2.83 16.96 2.23
CA CYS A 117 3.89 15.96 2.05
C CYS A 117 4.72 16.25 0.79
N ALA A 118 6.04 16.13 0.90
CA ALA A 118 6.93 16.22 -0.24
C ALA A 118 7.17 14.84 -0.86
N SER A 119 7.37 14.79 -2.17
CA SER A 119 7.75 13.57 -2.88
C SER A 119 9.26 13.46 -2.98
N LEU A 120 9.85 12.63 -2.11
CA LEU A 120 11.29 12.54 -1.90
C LEU A 120 11.87 11.14 -2.18
N GLY A 121 11.12 10.28 -2.89
CA GLY A 121 11.54 8.91 -3.22
C GLY A 121 12.81 8.81 -4.07
N HIS A 122 13.24 9.91 -4.70
CA HIS A 122 14.52 10.00 -5.40
C HIS A 122 15.73 10.20 -4.47
N LYS A 123 15.50 10.55 -3.19
CA LYS A 123 16.55 10.76 -2.18
C LYS A 123 16.62 9.64 -1.16
N PHE A 124 15.46 9.09 -0.76
CA PHE A 124 15.39 8.05 0.24
C PHE A 124 14.23 7.08 -0.03
N GLY A 125 14.42 5.83 0.41
CA GLY A 125 13.39 4.80 0.34
C GLY A 125 12.12 5.23 1.06
N PHE A 126 10.96 4.86 0.51
CA PHE A 126 9.63 5.27 0.99
C PHE A 126 9.31 6.76 0.95
N GLY A 127 10.18 7.61 0.40
CA GLY A 127 9.98 9.06 0.37
C GLY A 127 8.80 9.54 -0.49
N ASN A 128 8.19 8.66 -1.27
CA ASN A 128 6.96 8.95 -2.02
C ASN A 128 5.72 8.24 -1.46
N THR A 129 5.89 7.36 -0.46
CA THR A 129 4.85 6.40 -0.08
C THR A 129 4.49 6.49 1.39
N LEU A 130 5.48 6.53 2.29
CA LEU A 130 5.23 6.41 3.73
C LEU A 130 4.55 7.64 4.33
N ASP A 131 5.08 8.84 4.12
CA ASP A 131 4.53 10.07 4.71
C ASP A 131 3.08 10.32 4.25
N GLN A 132 2.82 10.14 2.96
CA GLN A 132 1.48 10.27 2.40
C GLN A 132 0.52 9.21 2.97
N THR A 133 1.00 7.98 3.16
CA THR A 133 0.20 6.91 3.78
C THR A 133 -0.08 7.19 5.25
N LEU A 134 0.92 7.65 6.00
CA LEU A 134 0.77 8.02 7.41
C LEU A 134 -0.27 9.13 7.56
N LEU A 135 -0.15 10.19 6.77
CA LEU A 135 -1.11 11.29 6.77
C LEU A 135 -2.51 10.80 6.42
N LYS A 136 -2.66 10.01 5.36
CA LYS A 136 -3.96 9.49 4.92
C LYS A 136 -4.62 8.59 5.97
N VAL A 137 -3.85 7.67 6.57
CA VAL A 137 -4.39 6.63 7.46
C VAL A 137 -4.58 7.15 8.88
N LEU A 138 -3.54 7.75 9.46
CA LEU A 138 -3.53 8.20 10.86
C LEU A 138 -3.96 9.66 11.02
N GLY A 139 -3.77 10.47 9.99
CA GLY A 139 -3.94 11.91 10.09
C GLY A 139 -2.76 12.61 10.76
N CYS A 140 -2.94 13.89 11.03
CA CYS A 140 -2.01 14.67 11.83
C CYS A 140 -2.75 15.74 12.63
N LYS A 141 -2.27 16.00 13.84
CA LYS A 141 -2.71 17.17 14.62
C LYS A 141 -2.15 18.44 14.02
N GLU A 142 -2.86 19.55 14.22
CA GLU A 142 -2.35 20.88 13.87
C GLU A 142 -1.01 21.16 14.58
N ARG A 143 -0.08 21.81 13.86
CA ARG A 143 1.20 22.27 14.41
C ARG A 143 1.56 23.65 13.85
N GLY A 144 2.11 24.51 14.71
CA GLY A 144 2.43 25.89 14.35
C GLY A 144 1.18 26.78 14.30
N HIS A 145 1.35 28.04 13.92
CA HIS A 145 0.24 28.98 13.81
C HIS A 145 0.03 29.41 12.36
N LYS A 146 -1.22 29.54 11.92
CA LYS A 146 -1.57 29.85 10.52
C LYS A 146 -0.86 31.07 9.94
N SER A 147 -0.56 32.09 10.77
CA SER A 147 0.17 33.29 10.33
C SER A 147 1.63 33.03 9.91
N GLN A 148 2.21 31.89 10.29
CA GLN A 148 3.57 31.49 9.91
C GLN A 148 3.66 31.01 8.45
N GLY A 149 2.53 30.89 7.76
CA GLY A 149 2.46 30.32 6.42
C GLY A 149 2.66 28.79 6.44
N PRO A 150 2.58 28.13 5.28
CA PRO A 150 2.70 26.67 5.20
C PRO A 150 4.08 26.14 5.60
N LEU A 151 4.15 24.90 6.08
CA LEU A 151 5.42 24.23 6.39
C LEU A 151 6.38 24.26 5.19
N VAL A 152 7.58 24.77 5.43
CA VAL A 152 8.71 24.73 4.50
C VAL A 152 9.66 23.62 4.90
N HIS A 153 9.68 22.52 4.12
CA HIS A 153 10.50 21.33 4.39
C HIS A 153 12.00 21.61 4.57
N ALA A 154 12.54 22.59 3.84
CA ALA A 154 13.95 22.96 3.93
C ALA A 154 14.35 23.56 5.28
N THR A 155 13.42 24.23 5.98
CA THR A 155 13.69 24.91 7.26
C THR A 155 13.02 24.23 8.45
N GLY A 156 12.05 23.35 8.21
CA GLY A 156 11.21 22.74 9.24
C GLY A 156 10.23 23.70 9.93
N LYS A 157 10.11 24.95 9.45
CA LYS A 157 9.24 25.99 10.02
C LYS A 157 7.95 26.15 9.22
N GLY A 158 6.88 26.55 9.90
CA GLY A 158 5.59 26.87 9.32
C GLY A 158 4.44 26.11 9.97
N TRP A 159 3.25 26.27 9.41
CA TRP A 159 2.00 25.69 9.88
C TRP A 159 1.63 24.43 9.11
N VAL A 160 1.22 23.42 9.85
CA VAL A 160 0.58 22.21 9.34
C VAL A 160 -0.84 22.19 9.88
N LYS A 161 -1.82 22.19 8.97
CA LYS A 161 -3.22 22.11 9.33
C LYS A 161 -3.55 20.71 9.85
N GLU A 162 -4.49 20.63 10.78
CA GLU A 162 -5.05 19.34 11.18
C GLU A 162 -5.62 18.59 9.96
N HIS A 163 -5.37 17.28 9.93
CA HIS A 163 -5.98 16.35 8.99
C HIS A 163 -6.48 15.12 9.74
N LYS A 164 -7.78 14.86 9.68
CA LYS A 164 -8.37 13.63 10.21
C LYS A 164 -8.12 12.49 9.23
N GLY A 165 -7.34 11.50 9.65
CA GLY A 165 -7.07 10.30 8.85
C GLY A 165 -8.26 9.35 8.78
N GLN A 166 -8.14 8.32 7.94
CA GLN A 166 -9.14 7.28 7.75
C GLN A 166 -9.53 6.54 9.04
N TYR A 167 -8.61 6.45 9.99
CA TYR A 167 -8.82 5.77 11.28
C TYR A 167 -8.98 6.74 12.46
N TYR A 168 -9.42 7.98 12.20
CA TYR A 168 -9.64 8.95 13.27
C TYR A 168 -10.60 8.42 14.35
N ASP A 169 -11.69 7.77 13.94
CA ASP A 169 -12.67 7.18 14.83
C ASP A 169 -12.07 6.04 15.69
N ALA A 170 -11.37 5.08 15.08
CA ALA A 170 -10.66 4.05 15.82
C ALA A 170 -9.68 4.63 16.85
N LEU A 171 -8.88 5.63 16.47
CA LEU A 171 -7.84 6.20 17.33
C LEU A 171 -8.39 7.05 18.48
N HIS A 172 -9.46 7.81 18.24
CA HIS A 172 -9.89 8.88 19.15
C HIS A 172 -11.26 8.68 19.78
N VAL A 173 -12.09 7.78 19.25
CA VAL A 173 -13.44 7.50 19.77
C VAL A 173 -13.48 6.11 20.37
N LYS A 174 -13.03 5.09 19.62
CA LYS A 174 -13.14 3.67 20.01
C LYS A 174 -11.95 3.15 20.80
N ASN A 175 -10.97 4.01 21.08
CA ASN A 175 -9.77 3.67 21.83
C ASN A 175 -9.03 2.44 21.24
N GLY A 176 -8.97 2.33 19.93
CA GLY A 176 -8.21 1.32 19.20
C GLY A 176 -6.76 1.75 18.94
N ILE A 177 -5.90 0.80 18.57
CA ILE A 177 -4.52 1.02 18.11
C ILE A 177 -4.49 0.81 16.62
N VAL A 178 -3.82 1.69 15.86
CA VAL A 178 -3.70 1.54 14.40
C VAL A 178 -2.24 1.35 14.03
N LYS A 179 -1.95 0.25 13.36
CA LYS A 179 -0.63 -0.14 12.87
C LYS A 179 -0.65 -0.14 11.34
N ILE A 180 0.33 0.51 10.72
CA ILE A 180 0.46 0.52 9.26
C ILE A 180 1.38 -0.61 8.79
N CYS A 181 0.83 -1.44 7.91
CA CYS A 181 1.51 -2.48 7.15
C CYS A 181 1.78 -1.98 5.72
N LEU A 182 2.82 -1.17 5.55
CA LEU A 182 3.26 -0.64 4.26
C LEU A 182 4.41 -1.48 3.69
N VAL A 183 4.17 -2.01 2.49
CA VAL A 183 5.16 -2.70 1.67
C VAL A 183 5.09 -2.07 0.28
N GLU A 184 6.17 -1.52 -0.24
CA GLU A 184 6.17 -1.03 -1.62
C GLU A 184 6.05 -2.19 -2.61
N SER A 185 5.48 -1.96 -3.79
CA SER A 185 5.24 -3.01 -4.78
C SER A 185 6.52 -3.72 -5.26
N GLN A 186 7.69 -3.09 -5.08
CA GLN A 186 9.01 -3.68 -5.32
C GLN A 186 9.52 -4.56 -4.17
N GLY A 187 8.74 -4.75 -3.12
CA GLY A 187 9.04 -5.61 -1.98
C GLY A 187 9.72 -4.93 -0.80
N GLY A 188 9.92 -3.61 -0.86
CA GLY A 188 10.49 -2.83 0.25
C GLY A 188 9.52 -2.75 1.43
N ILE A 189 9.97 -3.09 2.64
CA ILE A 189 9.15 -3.05 3.86
C ILE A 189 9.43 -1.77 4.65
N ALA A 190 8.40 -0.99 4.91
CA ALA A 190 8.55 0.30 5.60
C ALA A 190 8.97 0.12 7.06
N PRO A 191 9.67 1.11 7.65
CA PRO A 191 10.09 1.05 9.06
C PRO A 191 8.97 0.74 10.07
N PRO A 192 7.74 1.30 9.99
CA PRO A 192 6.66 0.93 10.90
C PRO A 192 6.29 -0.56 10.81
N THR A 193 6.24 -1.11 9.59
CA THR A 193 5.90 -2.52 9.37
C THR A 193 7.02 -3.44 9.83
N LYS A 194 8.27 -3.06 9.59
CA LYS A 194 9.43 -3.74 10.18
C LYS A 194 9.33 -3.79 11.70
N ARG A 195 8.94 -2.68 12.36
CA ARG A 195 8.76 -2.66 13.82
C ARG A 195 7.69 -3.65 14.29
N ILE A 196 6.58 -3.80 13.55
CA ILE A 196 5.56 -4.82 13.85
C ILE A 196 6.16 -6.22 13.78
N ILE A 197 6.84 -6.56 12.69
CA ILE A 197 7.45 -7.87 12.47
C ILE A 197 8.43 -8.22 13.59
N PHE A 198 9.32 -7.29 13.96
CA PHE A 198 10.32 -7.52 15.00
C PHE A 198 9.72 -7.55 16.41
N ASN A 199 8.66 -6.80 16.67
CA ASN A 199 7.95 -6.91 17.94
C ASN A 199 7.27 -8.28 18.06
N PHE A 200 6.59 -8.74 17.01
CA PHE A 200 6.01 -10.07 17.00
C PHE A 200 7.06 -11.18 17.13
N ALA A 201 8.21 -11.04 16.46
CA ALA A 201 9.32 -11.99 16.61
C ALA A 201 9.81 -12.10 18.07
N LYS A 202 9.82 -10.98 18.81
CA LYS A 202 10.14 -10.99 20.25
C LYS A 202 9.04 -11.63 21.08
N GLU A 203 7.78 -11.33 20.77
CA GLU A 203 6.63 -11.91 21.45
C GLU A 203 6.61 -13.43 21.30
N VAL A 204 6.73 -13.95 20.07
CA VAL A 204 6.74 -15.41 19.84
C VAL A 204 8.00 -16.10 20.35
N GLY A 205 9.10 -15.38 20.52
CA GLY A 205 10.33 -15.89 21.13
C GLY A 205 10.27 -15.95 22.66
N SER A 206 9.18 -15.49 23.28
CA SER A 206 9.01 -15.54 24.74
C SER A 206 8.67 -16.97 25.21
N PRO A 207 9.13 -17.42 26.40
CA PRO A 207 9.04 -18.82 26.84
C PRO A 207 7.64 -19.45 26.85
N SER A 208 6.59 -18.64 27.02
CA SER A 208 5.19 -19.08 27.06
C SER A 208 4.41 -18.77 25.78
N ALA A 209 5.05 -18.17 24.78
CA ALA A 209 4.40 -17.82 23.53
C ALA A 209 4.42 -18.98 22.54
N VAL A 210 3.38 -19.04 21.70
CA VAL A 210 3.27 -20.06 20.65
C VAL A 210 3.47 -19.38 19.31
N ASP A 211 4.53 -19.78 18.61
CA ASP A 211 4.71 -19.48 17.20
C ASP A 211 3.99 -20.54 16.35
N ARG A 212 2.93 -20.14 15.64
CA ARG A 212 2.18 -21.01 14.73
C ARG A 212 2.67 -20.93 13.28
N THR A 213 3.84 -20.34 13.04
CA THR A 213 4.42 -20.21 11.69
C THR A 213 4.94 -21.58 11.21
N ASP A 214 4.48 -22.03 10.05
CA ASP A 214 5.11 -23.13 9.33
C ASP A 214 6.28 -22.60 8.50
N TYR A 215 7.50 -22.89 8.96
CA TYR A 215 8.73 -22.48 8.32
C TYR A 215 9.10 -23.37 7.11
N GLY A 216 8.50 -24.55 6.98
CA GLY A 216 8.94 -25.60 6.07
C GLY A 216 10.26 -26.25 6.51
N THR A 217 10.59 -27.37 5.87
CA THR A 217 11.74 -28.22 6.25
C THR A 217 12.94 -28.13 5.29
N ALA A 218 12.81 -27.40 4.19
CA ALA A 218 13.86 -27.27 3.20
C ALA A 218 15.08 -26.51 3.75
N SER A 219 16.27 -26.80 3.22
CA SER A 219 17.51 -26.12 3.66
C SER A 219 17.45 -24.59 3.45
N GLY A 220 16.75 -24.14 2.40
CA GLY A 220 16.53 -22.72 2.11
C GLY A 220 15.34 -22.08 2.84
N SER A 221 14.62 -22.82 3.68
CA SER A 221 13.52 -22.27 4.46
C SER A 221 13.99 -21.22 5.46
N ALA A 222 13.18 -20.19 5.68
CA ALA A 222 13.39 -19.23 6.75
C ALA A 222 13.41 -19.95 8.11
N ARG A 223 14.33 -19.56 9.00
CA ARG A 223 14.51 -20.23 10.31
C ARG A 223 13.91 -19.45 11.48
N GLY A 224 13.25 -18.32 11.21
CA GLY A 224 12.69 -17.49 12.27
C GLY A 224 11.63 -16.52 11.77
N PHE A 225 10.82 -16.05 12.73
CA PHE A 225 9.58 -15.32 12.49
C PHE A 225 9.79 -14.08 11.62
N ALA A 226 10.76 -13.25 12.00
CA ALA A 226 11.03 -12.00 11.30
C ALA A 226 11.48 -12.24 9.85
N GLN A 227 12.32 -13.26 9.62
CA GLN A 227 12.79 -13.60 8.28
C GLN A 227 11.64 -14.12 7.41
N HIS A 228 10.87 -15.09 7.93
CA HIS A 228 9.77 -15.71 7.20
C HIS A 228 8.72 -14.68 6.79
N HIS A 229 8.17 -13.94 7.76
CA HIS A 229 7.08 -13.01 7.47
C HIS A 229 7.53 -11.80 6.65
N SER A 230 8.79 -11.36 6.78
CA SER A 230 9.35 -10.35 5.86
C SER A 230 9.42 -10.87 4.42
N GLN A 231 9.89 -12.10 4.21
CA GLN A 231 9.96 -12.70 2.88
C GLN A 231 8.56 -12.87 2.28
N GLN A 232 7.58 -13.32 3.06
CA GLN A 232 6.21 -13.54 2.59
C GLN A 232 5.51 -12.22 2.21
N LEU A 233 5.67 -11.16 3.03
CA LEU A 233 5.14 -9.83 2.72
C LEU A 233 5.75 -9.25 1.44
N SER A 234 7.08 -9.30 1.34
CA SER A 234 7.83 -8.80 0.19
C SER A 234 7.48 -9.58 -1.09
N ARG A 235 7.50 -10.91 -1.02
CA ARG A 235 7.11 -11.81 -2.11
C ARG A 235 5.71 -11.51 -2.60
N ALA A 236 4.73 -11.42 -1.70
CA ALA A 236 3.34 -11.18 -2.07
C ALA A 236 3.15 -9.84 -2.80
N ALA A 237 3.84 -8.79 -2.35
CA ALA A 237 3.81 -7.48 -3.02
C ALA A 237 4.39 -7.57 -4.43
N VAL A 238 5.59 -8.16 -4.58
CA VAL A 238 6.29 -8.27 -5.87
C VAL A 238 5.57 -9.19 -6.85
N SER A 239 5.14 -10.37 -6.40
CA SER A 239 4.43 -11.32 -7.26
C SER A 239 3.09 -10.78 -7.71
N GLY A 240 2.37 -10.10 -6.81
CA GLY A 240 1.11 -9.45 -7.16
C GLY A 240 1.31 -8.31 -8.16
N ASP A 241 2.37 -7.52 -8.00
CA ASP A 241 2.70 -6.45 -8.95
C ASP A 241 3.12 -7.01 -10.33
N ALA A 242 3.94 -8.06 -10.35
CA ALA A 242 4.33 -8.74 -11.57
C ALA A 242 3.11 -9.35 -12.30
N GLN A 243 2.18 -9.95 -11.56
CA GLN A 243 0.93 -10.46 -12.13
C GLN A 243 0.08 -9.34 -12.72
N ASN A 244 -0.03 -8.20 -12.04
CA ASN A 244 -0.73 -7.02 -12.54
C ASN A 244 -0.12 -6.51 -13.85
N ILE A 245 1.20 -6.35 -13.89
CA ILE A 245 1.93 -5.90 -15.08
C ILE A 245 1.71 -6.88 -16.24
N ASN A 246 1.78 -8.20 -15.96
CA ASN A 246 1.53 -9.23 -16.97
C ASN A 246 0.09 -9.18 -17.50
N ASN A 247 -0.91 -9.00 -16.64
CA ASN A 247 -2.31 -8.88 -17.06
C ASN A 247 -2.52 -7.63 -17.93
N ALA A 248 -1.96 -6.49 -17.52
CA ALA A 248 -2.01 -5.26 -18.31
C ALA A 248 -1.32 -5.41 -19.68
N ALA A 249 -0.15 -6.05 -19.72
CA ALA A 249 0.58 -6.34 -20.95
C ALA A 249 -0.21 -7.25 -21.91
N ARG A 250 -0.88 -8.29 -21.39
CA ARG A 250 -1.77 -9.15 -22.19
C ARG A 250 -2.94 -8.37 -22.75
N ASN A 251 -3.62 -7.57 -21.93
CA ASN A 251 -4.77 -6.78 -22.37
C ASN A 251 -4.40 -5.79 -23.47
N MET A 252 -3.24 -5.14 -23.38
CA MET A 252 -2.73 -4.26 -24.44
C MET A 252 -2.43 -5.02 -25.73
N ARG A 253 -1.83 -6.21 -25.66
CA ARG A 253 -1.57 -7.04 -26.85
C ARG A 253 -2.88 -7.41 -27.56
N VAL A 254 -3.89 -7.82 -26.79
CA VAL A 254 -5.22 -8.14 -27.32
C VAL A 254 -5.85 -6.92 -27.99
N ALA A 255 -5.84 -5.77 -27.32
CA ALA A 255 -6.38 -4.52 -27.89
C ALA A 255 -5.65 -4.12 -29.20
N HIS A 256 -4.33 -4.24 -29.23
CA HIS A 256 -3.53 -3.97 -30.43
C HIS A 256 -3.87 -4.92 -31.59
N SER A 257 -4.03 -6.23 -31.32
CA SER A 257 -4.44 -7.20 -32.34
C SER A 257 -5.82 -6.89 -32.94
N PHE A 258 -6.76 -6.40 -32.12
CA PHE A 258 -8.07 -5.94 -32.62
C PHE A 258 -7.96 -4.67 -33.46
N MET A 259 -7.12 -3.71 -33.07
CA MET A 259 -6.93 -2.46 -33.82
C MET A 259 -6.18 -2.65 -35.16
N THR A 260 -5.31 -3.64 -35.24
CA THR A 260 -4.50 -3.93 -36.45
C THR A 260 -5.16 -4.89 -37.42
N GLY A 261 -6.39 -5.35 -37.16
CA GLY A 261 -7.15 -6.21 -38.07
C GLY A 261 -6.56 -7.62 -38.27
N LEU A 262 -5.57 -8.02 -37.46
CA LEU A 262 -4.91 -9.33 -37.57
C LEU A 262 -5.82 -10.52 -37.20
N ASN A 263 -7.04 -10.25 -36.71
CA ASN A 263 -8.10 -11.23 -36.45
C ASN A 263 -9.32 -11.04 -37.38
N ALA A 264 -9.17 -10.43 -38.56
CA ALA A 264 -10.21 -10.52 -39.58
C ALA A 264 -10.25 -11.98 -40.09
N PRO A 265 -11.41 -12.66 -40.09
CA PRO A 265 -11.52 -13.94 -40.79
C PRO A 265 -11.08 -13.73 -42.25
N PRO A 266 -10.38 -14.69 -42.87
CA PRO A 266 -9.95 -14.54 -44.24
C PRO A 266 -11.18 -14.20 -45.10
N PRO A 267 -11.06 -13.26 -46.06
CA PRO A 267 -12.19 -12.91 -46.92
C PRO A 267 -12.69 -14.19 -47.56
N CYS A 268 -13.95 -14.54 -47.28
CA CYS A 268 -14.62 -15.68 -47.89
C CYS A 268 -14.48 -15.51 -49.40
N ALA A 269 -13.68 -16.38 -50.03
CA ALA A 269 -13.54 -16.41 -51.46
C ALA A 269 -14.91 -16.73 -52.04
N ARG A 270 -15.59 -15.72 -52.58
CA ARG A 270 -16.72 -15.94 -53.48
C ARG A 270 -16.18 -16.67 -54.70
N ALA A 271 -16.39 -17.98 -54.74
CA ALA A 271 -16.29 -18.76 -55.96
C ALA A 271 -17.37 -18.25 -56.93
N PHE A 272 -16.94 -17.97 -58.16
CA PHE A 272 -17.80 -17.72 -59.31
C PHE A 272 -18.63 -18.94 -59.67
#